data_AF-A0A0B7NTY3-F1
#
_entry.id   AF-A0A0B7NTY3-F1
#
_cell.length_a   1.000
_cell.length_b   1.000
_cell.length_c   1.000
_cell.angle_alpha   90.00
_cell.angle_beta   90.00
_cell.angle_gamma   90.00
#
_symmetry.space_group_name_H-M   'P 1'
#
loop_
_entity.id
_entity.type
_entity.pdbx_description
1 polymer ?
#
loop_
_entity_poly.entity_id
_entity_poly.type
_entity_poly.pdbx_seq_one_letter_code
_entity_poly.pdbx_strand_id
1 'polypeptide(L)'
;MSHQQHHEPSDNNNSNLYANSLLHENNSPEHDTSNSNGEEEVDVTEKKERKGRKAPHELLTDAEKKANHIASEKKRRQNIRLGFDQLIEIVPSLTQGNRSEAFILQKSVDHIRHLINVKNDLKSQIRDLQGVLGEALLKMM
;
A
#
# COMPACT_ATOMS: atom_id res chain seq x y z
N MET A 1 11.20 -23.18 46.99
CA MET A 1 10.80 -23.35 45.58
C MET A 1 10.60 -21.96 44.98
N SER A 2 11.69 -21.41 44.45
CA SER A 2 11.80 -20.06 43.91
C SER A 2 11.18 -20.02 42.51
N HIS A 3 10.10 -19.27 42.31
CA HIS A 3 9.55 -18.98 40.99
C HIS A 3 10.32 -17.81 40.38
N GLN A 4 11.11 -18.09 39.35
CA GLN A 4 11.80 -17.09 38.54
C GLN A 4 10.80 -16.51 37.51
N GLN A 5 10.48 -15.23 37.63
CA GLN A 5 9.79 -14.47 36.57
C GLN A 5 10.84 -14.07 35.51
N HIS A 6 10.63 -14.48 34.25
CA HIS A 6 11.40 -13.98 33.12
C HIS A 6 10.73 -12.72 32.56
N HIS A 7 11.50 -11.64 32.53
CA HIS A 7 11.17 -10.33 31.98
C HIS A 7 11.76 -10.29 30.57
N GLU A 8 10.94 -10.12 29.53
CA GLU A 8 11.41 -9.92 28.15
C GLU A 8 11.70 -8.42 27.92
N PRO A 9 12.82 -8.05 27.26
CA PRO A 9 13.21 -6.67 27.06
C PRO A 9 12.41 -5.99 25.93
N SER A 10 12.18 -4.69 26.12
CA SER A 10 11.52 -3.79 25.18
C SER A 10 12.47 -3.39 24.05
N ASP A 11 12.23 -3.89 22.84
CA ASP A 11 12.90 -3.41 21.62
C ASP A 11 12.15 -2.21 21.03
N ASN A 12 12.48 -1.02 21.52
CA ASN A 12 12.12 0.25 20.90
C ASN A 12 13.08 0.54 19.74
N ASN A 13 12.64 0.30 18.50
CA ASN A 13 13.30 0.81 17.30
C ASN A 13 12.27 1.12 16.20
N ASN A 14 11.46 2.16 16.40
CA ASN A 14 10.56 2.70 15.38
C ASN A 14 11.05 4.05 14.86
N SER A 15 12.17 4.06 14.14
CA SER A 15 12.64 5.26 13.42
C SER A 15 12.97 5.01 11.95
N ASN A 16 12.75 3.80 11.41
CA ASN A 16 13.21 3.47 10.05
C ASN A 16 12.14 2.92 9.10
N LEU A 17 10.84 3.04 9.43
CA LEU A 17 9.78 2.53 8.55
C LEU A 17 9.33 3.54 7.48
N TYR A 18 9.72 4.81 7.59
CA TYR A 18 9.34 5.87 6.64
C TYR A 18 10.32 6.08 5.47
N ALA A 19 11.54 5.52 5.52
CA ALA A 19 12.56 5.80 4.51
C ALA A 19 12.53 4.86 3.27
N ASN A 20 11.95 3.66 3.39
CA ASN A 20 12.06 2.64 2.34
C ASN A 20 10.91 2.61 1.31
N SER A 21 9.94 3.52 1.37
CA SER A 21 8.73 3.42 0.52
C SER A 21 8.81 4.12 -0.84
N LEU A 22 9.90 4.82 -1.18
CA LEU A 22 9.96 5.66 -2.40
C LEU A 22 10.84 5.15 -3.55
N LEU A 23 11.41 3.93 -3.48
CA LEU A 23 12.32 3.44 -4.54
C LEU A 23 12.14 1.95 -4.89
N HIS A 24 10.92 1.46 -5.13
CA HIS A 24 10.77 0.19 -5.85
C HIS A 24 10.06 0.43 -7.18
N GLU A 25 10.92 0.69 -8.17
CA GLU A 25 10.69 0.69 -9.60
C GLU A 25 10.10 -0.67 -10.05
N ASN A 26 9.20 -0.58 -11.02
CA ASN A 26 8.51 -1.70 -11.64
C ASN A 26 9.49 -2.74 -12.21
N ASN A 27 9.47 -3.96 -11.69
CA ASN A 27 9.94 -5.13 -12.44
C ASN A 27 9.08 -6.34 -12.08
N SER A 28 8.09 -6.58 -12.93
CA SER A 28 7.27 -7.78 -12.93
C SER A 28 7.95 -8.80 -13.85
N PRO A 29 8.27 -10.04 -13.43
CA PRO A 29 8.76 -11.05 -14.35
C PRO A 29 7.59 -11.61 -15.16
N GLU A 30 7.73 -11.62 -16.48
CA GLU A 30 6.80 -12.24 -17.42
C GLU A 30 6.67 -13.75 -17.13
N HIS A 31 5.43 -14.24 -17.10
CA HIS A 31 5.12 -15.66 -16.90
C HIS A 31 4.72 -16.27 -18.25
N ASP A 32 5.64 -16.98 -18.89
CA ASP A 32 5.36 -17.79 -20.06
C ASP A 32 4.37 -18.90 -19.70
N THR A 33 3.17 -18.82 -20.27
CA THR A 33 2.21 -19.92 -20.30
C THR A 33 2.67 -20.95 -21.32
N SER A 34 2.92 -22.18 -20.88
CA SER A 34 2.94 -23.34 -21.78
C SER A 34 2.32 -24.55 -21.09
N ASN A 35 1.19 -24.95 -21.66
CA ASN A 35 0.36 -26.09 -21.34
C ASN A 35 0.81 -27.29 -22.19
N SER A 36 1.01 -28.47 -21.59
CA SER A 36 1.00 -29.76 -22.30
C SER A 36 0.95 -30.95 -21.33
N ASN A 37 -0.10 -31.76 -21.44
CA ASN A 37 -0.20 -33.12 -20.90
C ASN A 37 0.45 -34.12 -21.87
N GLY A 38 1.08 -35.19 -21.35
CA GLY A 38 1.47 -36.36 -22.15
C GLY A 38 2.49 -37.26 -21.45
N GLU A 39 2.10 -38.50 -21.20
CA GLU A 39 2.91 -39.61 -20.66
C GLU A 39 3.86 -40.18 -21.74
N GLU A 40 5.09 -40.57 -21.39
CA GLU A 40 5.83 -41.76 -21.90
C GLU A 40 7.26 -41.86 -21.32
N GLU A 41 7.67 -43.07 -20.94
CA GLU A 41 9.04 -43.46 -20.55
C GLU A 41 9.96 -43.60 -21.77
N VAL A 42 11.24 -43.20 -21.65
CA VAL A 42 12.39 -43.97 -22.18
C VAL A 42 13.73 -43.56 -21.57
N ASP A 43 14.51 -44.59 -21.24
CA ASP A 43 15.91 -44.64 -20.81
C ASP A 43 16.90 -44.29 -21.94
N VAL A 44 17.87 -43.39 -21.69
CA VAL A 44 19.28 -43.60 -22.10
C VAL A 44 20.26 -42.67 -21.35
N THR A 45 21.37 -43.27 -20.93
CA THR A 45 22.59 -42.72 -20.33
C THR A 45 23.38 -41.75 -21.22
N GLU A 46 24.00 -40.71 -20.64
CA GLU A 46 25.46 -40.46 -20.65
C GLU A 46 25.86 -39.04 -20.20
N LYS A 47 26.97 -38.97 -19.45
CA LYS A 47 27.52 -37.79 -18.77
C LYS A 47 28.22 -36.81 -19.72
N LYS A 48 27.91 -35.51 -19.61
CA LYS A 48 28.86 -34.41 -19.86
C LYS A 48 28.73 -33.33 -18.78
N GLU A 49 29.80 -33.18 -18.01
CA GLU A 49 29.97 -32.15 -16.99
C GLU A 49 29.85 -30.75 -17.60
N ARG A 50 28.88 -29.97 -17.11
CA ARG A 50 28.71 -28.56 -17.45
C ARG A 50 28.56 -27.75 -16.16
N LYS A 51 29.56 -26.89 -15.94
CA LYS A 51 29.69 -25.76 -14.99
C LYS A 51 28.42 -25.42 -14.20
N GLY A 52 28.55 -25.49 -12.87
CA GLY A 52 27.76 -24.81 -11.82
C GLY A 52 26.39 -24.29 -12.24
N ARG A 53 25.43 -25.21 -12.38
CA ARG A 53 24.02 -24.85 -12.43
C ARG A 53 23.67 -24.27 -11.07
N LYS A 54 23.23 -23.00 -11.02
CA LYS A 54 22.50 -22.47 -9.86
C LYS A 54 21.46 -23.53 -9.50
N ALA A 55 21.41 -23.90 -8.22
CA ALA A 55 20.50 -24.94 -7.74
C ALA A 55 19.12 -24.69 -8.34
N PRO A 56 18.45 -25.72 -8.92
CA PRO A 56 17.11 -25.56 -9.45
C PRO A 56 16.28 -24.91 -8.35
N HIS A 57 15.63 -23.80 -8.67
CA HIS A 57 14.80 -23.03 -7.74
C HIS A 57 13.94 -24.02 -6.98
N GLU A 58 14.28 -24.27 -5.71
CA GLU A 58 13.53 -25.20 -4.89
C GLU A 58 12.13 -24.60 -4.78
N LEU A 59 11.15 -25.34 -5.30
CA LEU A 59 9.76 -24.95 -5.17
C LEU A 59 9.48 -24.84 -3.67
N LEU A 60 8.96 -23.70 -3.22
CA LEU A 60 8.60 -23.50 -1.82
C LEU A 60 7.82 -24.72 -1.32
N THR A 61 8.28 -25.28 -0.20
CA THR A 61 7.56 -26.38 0.46
C THR A 61 6.15 -25.92 0.81
N ASP A 62 5.22 -26.86 0.99
CA ASP A 62 3.85 -26.50 1.35
C ASP A 62 3.78 -25.76 2.71
N ALA A 63 4.70 -26.08 3.61
CA ALA A 63 4.89 -25.36 4.87
C ALA A 63 5.34 -23.90 4.63
N GLU A 64 6.32 -23.68 3.75
CA GLU A 64 6.81 -22.34 3.40
C GLU A 64 5.77 -21.51 2.64
N LYS A 65 5.01 -22.14 1.73
CA LYS A 65 3.89 -21.48 1.03
C LYS A 65 2.83 -21.02 2.02
N LYS A 66 2.45 -21.88 2.97
CA LYS A 66 1.48 -21.54 4.03
C LYS A 66 1.99 -20.40 4.92
N ALA A 67 3.26 -20.44 5.31
CA ALA A 67 3.89 -19.39 6.11
C ALA A 67 3.93 -18.04 5.35
N ASN A 68 4.35 -18.05 4.08
CA ASN A 68 4.37 -16.85 3.23
C ASN A 68 2.97 -16.27 3.02
N HIS A 69 1.97 -17.11 2.79
CA HIS A 69 0.58 -16.67 2.64
C HIS A 69 0.09 -15.94 3.90
N ILE A 70 0.32 -16.50 5.09
CA ILE A 70 -0.06 -15.87 6.36
C ILE A 70 0.69 -14.55 6.57
N ALA A 71 1.99 -14.52 6.30
CA ALA A 71 2.80 -13.31 6.44
C ALA A 71 2.35 -12.20 5.48
N SER A 72 2.12 -12.56 4.21
CA SER A 72 1.68 -11.63 3.18
C SER A 72 0.30 -11.05 3.50
N GLU A 73 -0.61 -11.88 3.98
CA GLU A 73 -1.95 -11.44 4.39
C GLU A 73 -1.91 -10.53 5.64
N LYS A 74 -1.06 -10.86 6.62
CA LYS A 74 -0.86 -9.99 7.79
C LYS A 74 -0.33 -8.62 7.37
N LYS A 75 0.67 -8.58 6.48
CA LYS A 75 1.20 -7.33 5.93
C LYS A 75 0.13 -6.55 5.17
N ARG A 76 -0.65 -7.23 4.30
CA ARG A 76 -1.76 -6.61 3.56
C ARG A 76 -2.76 -5.95 4.51
N ARG A 77 -3.20 -6.67 5.55
CA ARG A 77 -4.14 -6.14 6.55
C ARG A 77 -3.57 -4.98 7.36
N GLN A 78 -2.29 -5.05 7.71
CA GLN A 78 -1.61 -3.95 8.40
C GLN A 78 -1.60 -2.68 7.54
N ASN A 79 -1.26 -2.80 6.26
CA ASN A 79 -1.25 -1.67 5.33
C ASN A 79 -2.65 -1.05 5.17
N ILE A 80 -3.70 -1.88 5.10
CA ILE A 80 -5.08 -1.38 5.03
C ILE A 80 -5.42 -0.57 6.30
N ARG A 81 -5.08 -1.07 7.49
CA ARG A 81 -5.32 -0.34 8.75
C ARG A 81 -4.60 1.01 8.79
N LEU A 82 -3.34 1.04 8.37
CA LEU A 82 -2.57 2.30 8.28
C LEU A 82 -3.25 3.30 7.34
N GLY A 83 -3.82 2.84 6.22
CA GLY A 83 -4.61 3.70 5.34
C GLY A 83 -5.86 4.29 6.02
N PHE A 84 -6.56 3.50 6.84
CA PHE A 84 -7.69 4.00 7.63
C PHE A 84 -7.26 4.98 8.72
N ASP A 85 -6.13 4.75 9.38
CA ASP A 85 -5.59 5.67 10.37
C ASP A 85 -5.26 7.04 9.75
N GLN A 86 -4.68 7.04 8.55
CA GLN A 86 -4.43 8.28 7.78
C GLN A 86 -5.74 9.00 7.42
N LEU A 87 -6.78 8.26 7.00
CA LEU A 87 -8.09 8.86 6.72
C LEU A 87 -8.69 9.53 7.96
N ILE A 88 -8.55 8.93 9.13
CA ILE A 88 -9.02 9.51 10.40
C ILE A 88 -8.29 10.81 10.72
N GLU A 89 -6.98 10.87 10.47
CA GLU A 89 -6.15 12.05 10.73
C GLU A 89 -6.53 13.24 9.83
N ILE A 90 -6.72 13.00 8.53
CA ILE A 90 -6.94 14.08 7.55
C ILE A 90 -8.39 14.56 7.48
N VAL A 91 -9.36 13.74 7.89
CA VAL A 91 -10.79 14.09 7.83
C VAL A 91 -11.23 14.67 9.17
N PRO A 92 -11.52 15.98 9.27
CA PRO A 92 -11.77 16.63 10.57
C PRO A 92 -12.92 16.01 11.37
N SER A 93 -13.95 15.52 10.66
CA SER A 93 -15.14 14.92 11.26
C SER A 93 -14.93 13.53 11.90
N LEU A 94 -13.74 12.93 11.74
CA LEU A 94 -13.40 11.60 12.27
C LEU A 94 -12.54 11.63 13.54
N THR A 95 -12.05 12.80 13.95
CA THR A 95 -11.11 12.97 15.09
C THR A 95 -11.69 12.53 16.44
N GLN A 96 -13.00 12.70 16.65
CA GLN A 96 -13.71 12.44 17.89
C GLN A 96 -15.03 11.70 17.59
N GLY A 97 -14.96 10.46 17.11
CA GLY A 97 -16.17 9.75 16.68
C GLY A 97 -16.01 8.26 16.37
N ASN A 98 -17.03 7.70 15.73
CA ASN A 98 -17.12 6.29 15.35
C ASN A 98 -16.01 5.90 14.38
N ARG A 99 -15.32 4.79 14.67
CA ARG A 99 -14.21 4.25 13.85
C ARG A 99 -14.59 3.03 13.02
N SER A 100 -15.87 2.87 12.68
CA SER A 100 -16.25 1.79 11.77
C SER A 100 -15.77 2.10 10.35
N GLU A 101 -15.26 1.10 9.64
CA GLU A 101 -14.69 1.26 8.30
C GLU A 101 -15.68 1.93 7.32
N ALA A 102 -16.95 1.50 7.34
CA ALA A 102 -18.00 2.08 6.52
C ALA A 102 -18.26 3.57 6.84
N PHE A 103 -18.23 3.95 8.13
CA PHE A 103 -18.44 5.34 8.53
C PHE A 103 -17.25 6.22 8.13
N ILE A 104 -16.02 5.72 8.28
CA ILE A 104 -14.79 6.42 7.87
C ILE A 104 -14.84 6.70 6.36
N LEU A 105 -15.16 5.70 5.54
CA LEU A 105 -15.28 5.87 4.09
C LEU A 105 -16.36 6.88 3.72
N GLN A 106 -17.53 6.80 4.34
CA GLN A 106 -18.63 7.75 4.10
C GLN A 106 -18.21 9.19 4.39
N LYS A 107 -17.61 9.44 5.57
CA LYS A 107 -17.15 10.79 5.94
C LYS A 107 -15.99 11.28 5.08
N SER A 108 -15.14 10.38 4.61
CA SER A 108 -14.07 10.73 3.67
C SER A 108 -14.65 11.24 2.34
N VAL A 109 -15.67 10.57 1.80
CA VAL A 109 -16.36 11.02 0.57
C VAL A 109 -17.05 12.36 0.78
N ASP A 110 -17.75 12.54 1.91
CA ASP A 110 -18.42 13.80 2.23
C ASP A 110 -17.42 14.96 2.33
N HIS A 111 -16.26 14.72 2.94
CA HIS A 111 -15.19 15.71 3.04
C HIS A 111 -14.62 16.09 1.67
N ILE A 112 -14.39 15.11 0.78
CA ILE A 112 -13.93 15.40 -0.59
C ILE A 112 -14.93 16.28 -1.34
N ARG A 113 -16.23 15.98 -1.24
CA ARG A 113 -17.29 16.82 -1.85
C ARG A 113 -17.28 18.24 -1.30
N HIS A 114 -17.12 18.39 0.02
CA HIS A 114 -17.00 19.70 0.65
C HIS A 114 -15.80 20.49 0.13
N LEU A 115 -14.61 19.88 0.05
CA LEU A 115 -13.40 20.52 -0.47
C LEU A 115 -13.56 20.96 -1.93
N ILE A 116 -14.24 20.16 -2.77
CA ILE A 116 -14.54 20.52 -4.16
C ILE A 116 -15.41 21.78 -4.22
N ASN A 117 -16.46 21.84 -3.39
CA ASN A 117 -17.35 23.00 -3.32
C ASN A 117 -16.58 24.25 -2.87
N VAL A 118 -15.85 24.17 -1.76
CA VAL A 118 -15.01 25.26 -1.25
C VAL A 118 -14.04 25.77 -2.32
N LYS A 119 -13.35 24.86 -3.02
CA LYS A 119 -12.46 25.21 -4.13
C LYS A 119 -13.20 25.97 -5.26
N ASN A 120 -14.40 25.54 -5.61
CA ASN A 120 -15.18 26.19 -6.67
C ASN A 120 -15.67 27.59 -6.24
N ASP A 121 -16.10 27.73 -4.99
CA ASP A 121 -16.54 29.00 -4.41
C ASP A 121 -15.40 30.01 -4.37
N LEU A 122 -14.21 29.59 -3.89
CA LEU A 122 -13.02 30.44 -3.91
C LEU A 122 -12.64 30.85 -5.33
N LYS A 123 -12.73 29.93 -6.30
CA LYS A 123 -12.49 30.27 -7.72
C LYS A 123 -13.51 31.27 -8.25
N SER A 124 -14.77 31.22 -7.81
CA SER A 124 -15.77 32.23 -8.19
C SER A 124 -15.43 33.59 -7.60
N GLN A 125 -15.14 33.65 -6.30
CA GLN A 125 -14.76 34.88 -5.62
C GLN A 125 -13.54 35.55 -6.29
N ILE A 126 -12.55 34.77 -6.71
CA ILE A 126 -11.40 35.29 -7.46
C ILE A 126 -11.82 35.92 -8.79
N ARG A 127 -12.69 35.25 -9.57
CA ARG A 127 -13.19 35.80 -10.84
C ARG A 127 -13.99 37.09 -10.63
N ASP A 128 -14.84 37.11 -9.61
CA ASP A 128 -15.68 38.27 -9.31
C ASP A 128 -14.81 39.47 -8.90
N LEU A 129 -13.82 39.25 -8.04
CA LEU A 129 -12.85 40.27 -7.63
C LEU A 129 -12.01 40.77 -8.82
N GLN A 130 -11.58 39.88 -9.70
CA GLN A 130 -10.86 40.26 -10.93
C GLN A 130 -11.75 41.11 -11.86
N GLY A 131 -13.04 40.77 -11.97
CA GLY A 131 -14.02 41.56 -12.72
C GLY A 131 -14.20 42.95 -12.13
N VAL A 132 -14.41 43.05 -10.81
CA VAL A 132 -14.55 44.35 -10.12
C VAL A 132 -13.29 45.21 -10.28
N LEU A 133 -12.10 44.61 -10.18
CA LEU A 133 -10.85 45.34 -10.39
C LEU A 133 -10.71 45.82 -11.84
N GLY A 134 -11.08 44.99 -12.82
CA GLY A 134 -11.10 45.36 -14.23
C GLY A 134 -12.06 46.52 -14.54
N GLU A 135 -13.28 46.44 -14.01
CA GLU A 135 -14.31 47.49 -14.12
C GLU A 135 -13.86 48.80 -13.45
N ALA A 136 -13.24 48.71 -12.27
CA ALA A 136 -12.71 49.87 -11.55
C ALA A 136 -11.56 50.54 -12.32
N LEU A 137 -10.70 49.76 -12.98
CA LEU A 137 -9.61 50.28 -13.80
C LEU A 137 -10.14 50.98 -15.06
N LEU A 138 -11.18 50.42 -15.71
CA LEU A 138 -11.80 50.99 -16.89
C LEU A 138 -12.52 52.33 -16.59
N LYS A 139 -13.01 52.51 -15.36
CA LYS A 139 -13.64 53.76 -14.90
C LYS A 139 -12.65 54.88 -14.55
N MET A 140 -11.37 54.56 -14.37
CA MET A 140 -10.32 55.53 -14.03
C MET A 140 -9.54 56.03 -15.26
N MET A 141 -9.71 55.38 -16.41
CA MET A 141 -9.19 55.83 -17.71
C MET A 141 -10.21 56.69 -18.43
#